data_AF-A0A7C4CQ26-F1
#
_entry.id   AF-A0A7C4CQ26-F1
#
_cell.length_a   1.000
_cell.length_b   1.000
_cell.length_c   1.000
_cell.angle_alpha   90.00
_cell.angle_beta   90.00
_cell.angle_gamma   90.00
#
_symmetry.space_group_name_H-M   'P 1'
#
loop_
_entity.id
_entity.type
_entity.pdbx_description
1 polymer ?
#
loop_
_entity_poly.entity_id
_entity_poly.type
_entity_poly.pdbx_seq_one_letter_code
_entity_poly.pdbx_strand_id
1 'polypeptide(L)'
;MPVETRYFRSDQHTVNGLTAYKLETANSTVLSQFWVANQPYWGIRTWKRSANGVETELTGGAPVAVVYATEGENRASWNCPGASLNPTDSIVVRIYSSASATGPWTLRRTWTTGQLGAQSLDASTWTVYYYFHVEEALVDYLVMAYYFQHGDAAHPSRIENFTWTP
;
A
#
# COMPACT_ATOMS: atom_id res chain seq x y z
N MET A 1 2.70 3.30 22.55
CA MET A 1 2.62 3.70 21.13
C MET A 1 3.59 2.84 20.35
N PRO A 2 3.15 1.71 19.77
CA PRO A 2 3.96 0.98 18.83
C PRO A 2 4.30 1.85 17.61
N VAL A 3 5.56 1.81 17.18
CA VAL A 3 6.01 2.33 15.89
C VAL A 3 6.51 1.13 15.11
N GLU A 4 5.88 0.86 13.98
CA GLU A 4 6.05 -0.38 13.25
C GLU A 4 6.44 -0.15 11.80
N THR A 5 7.17 -1.11 11.26
CA THR A 5 7.29 -1.32 9.83
C THR A 5 6.26 -2.37 9.42
N ARG A 6 5.43 -2.06 8.42
CA ARG A 6 4.41 -2.95 7.89
C ARG A 6 4.73 -3.30 6.44
N TYR A 7 4.82 -4.59 6.14
CA TYR A 7 5.21 -5.11 4.83
C TYR A 7 3.99 -5.43 3.97
N PHE A 8 4.07 -5.10 2.69
CA PHE A 8 3.13 -5.58 1.68
C PHE A 8 3.44 -7.05 1.40
N ARG A 9 2.68 -7.97 2.01
CA ARG A 9 2.92 -9.41 1.87
C ARG A 9 2.24 -10.01 0.63
N SER A 10 2.70 -11.19 0.22
CA SER A 10 2.17 -11.96 -0.89
C SER A 10 1.02 -12.91 -0.53
N ASP A 11 0.78 -13.19 0.75
CA ASP A 11 -0.37 -13.96 1.21
C ASP A 11 -1.56 -13.07 1.62
N GLN A 12 -2.77 -13.63 1.56
CA GLN A 12 -4.03 -12.94 1.81
C GLN A 12 -4.68 -13.39 3.12
N HIS A 13 -5.58 -12.56 3.63
CA HIS A 13 -6.51 -12.90 4.71
C HIS A 13 -7.83 -12.16 4.55
N THR A 14 -8.82 -12.56 5.35
CA THR A 14 -10.11 -11.88 5.41
C THR A 14 -10.26 -11.22 6.76
N VAL A 15 -10.39 -9.88 6.76
CA VAL A 15 -10.56 -9.07 7.97
C VAL A 15 -11.75 -8.14 7.73
N ASN A 16 -12.69 -8.11 8.68
CA ASN A 16 -13.89 -7.26 8.59
C ASN A 16 -14.64 -7.40 7.23
N GLY A 17 -14.75 -8.64 6.74
CA GLY A 17 -15.40 -8.97 5.46
C GLY A 17 -14.63 -8.61 4.19
N LEU A 18 -13.39 -8.11 4.29
CA LEU A 18 -12.53 -7.81 3.13
C LEU A 18 -11.44 -8.88 3.00
N THR A 19 -11.45 -9.63 1.90
CA THR A 19 -10.33 -10.49 1.50
C THR A 19 -9.30 -9.67 0.73
N ALA A 20 -8.11 -9.52 1.29
CA ALA A 20 -7.03 -8.70 0.72
C ALA A 20 -5.66 -9.24 1.15
N TYR A 21 -4.58 -8.72 0.55
CA TYR A 21 -3.22 -9.06 0.96
C TYR A 21 -2.93 -8.56 2.38
N LYS A 22 -2.03 -9.25 3.09
CA LYS A 22 -1.71 -8.92 4.48
C LYS A 22 -0.76 -7.71 4.58
N LEU A 23 -1.07 -6.77 5.46
CA LEU A 23 -0.19 -5.68 5.88
C LEU A 23 0.29 -5.93 7.31
N GLU A 24 1.43 -6.59 7.47
CA GLU A 24 1.90 -7.15 8.75
C GLU A 24 3.34 -6.77 9.05
N THR A 25 3.79 -6.96 10.30
CA THR A 25 5.14 -6.57 10.75
C THR A 25 6.26 -7.50 10.29
N ALA A 26 5.92 -8.71 9.86
CA ALA A 26 6.84 -9.63 9.20
C ALA A 26 6.51 -9.72 7.72
N ASN A 27 7.53 -9.64 6.85
CA ASN A 27 7.35 -9.89 5.42
C ASN A 27 6.99 -11.37 5.16
N SER A 28 6.44 -11.65 3.98
CA SER A 28 6.34 -13.02 3.46
C SER A 28 7.70 -13.46 2.86
N THR A 29 7.77 -14.70 2.37
CA THR A 29 8.99 -15.30 1.81
C THR A 29 8.91 -15.57 0.31
N VAL A 30 7.78 -15.24 -0.33
CA VAL A 30 7.50 -15.56 -1.72
C VAL A 30 7.20 -14.29 -2.48
N LEU A 31 7.93 -14.06 -3.57
CA LEU A 31 7.70 -12.93 -4.47
C LEU A 31 6.28 -12.96 -5.03
N SER A 32 5.59 -11.84 -4.96
CA SER A 32 4.40 -11.56 -5.74
C SER A 32 4.61 -10.28 -6.52
N GLN A 33 4.19 -10.29 -7.77
CA GLN A 33 4.27 -9.13 -8.63
C GLN A 33 3.07 -9.04 -9.56
N PHE A 34 2.87 -7.85 -10.11
CA PHE A 34 1.95 -7.58 -11.21
C PHE A 34 2.48 -6.38 -11.99
N TRP A 35 2.13 -6.30 -13.27
CA TRP A 35 2.62 -5.23 -14.14
C TRP A 35 1.50 -4.40 -14.72
N VAL A 36 1.86 -3.19 -15.16
CA VAL A 36 1.00 -2.26 -15.89
C VAL A 36 1.81 -1.63 -17.03
N ALA A 37 1.18 -1.42 -18.18
CA ALA A 37 1.78 -0.70 -19.31
C ALA A 37 1.62 0.81 -19.14
N ASN A 38 2.69 1.57 -19.40
CA ASN A 38 2.67 3.03 -19.57
C ASN A 38 2.02 3.80 -18.41
N GLN A 39 2.13 3.28 -17.19
CA GLN A 39 1.65 3.94 -15.98
C GLN A 39 2.77 4.04 -14.93
N PRO A 40 3.69 5.01 -15.11
CA PRO A 40 4.85 5.13 -14.25
C PRO A 40 4.54 5.77 -12.90
N TYR A 41 3.39 6.40 -12.69
CA TYR A 41 3.09 7.05 -11.42
C TYR A 41 2.37 6.08 -10.49
N TRP A 42 2.85 5.95 -9.26
CA TRP A 42 2.30 5.04 -8.26
C TRP A 42 2.13 5.74 -6.93
N GLY A 43 1.05 5.44 -6.21
CA GLY A 43 0.79 6.01 -4.89
C GLY A 43 -0.20 5.17 -4.09
N ILE A 44 -0.36 5.51 -2.82
CA ILE A 44 -1.32 4.83 -1.94
C ILE A 44 -2.52 5.70 -1.63
N ARG A 45 -3.64 5.04 -1.33
CA ARG A 45 -4.73 5.60 -0.54
C ARG A 45 -4.96 4.71 0.68
N THR A 46 -5.47 5.30 1.75
CA THR A 46 -5.60 4.62 3.04
C THR A 46 -7.00 4.82 3.62
N TRP A 47 -7.56 3.78 4.20
CA TRP A 47 -8.86 3.79 4.88
C TRP A 47 -8.76 3.12 6.24
N LYS A 48 -9.58 3.59 7.16
CA LYS A 48 -10.01 2.79 8.30
C LYS A 48 -11.21 1.94 7.89
N ARG A 49 -11.20 0.65 8.23
CA ARG A 49 -12.32 -0.27 7.97
C ARG A 49 -12.87 -0.84 9.28
N SER A 50 -14.13 -0.52 9.56
CA SER A 50 -14.84 -1.01 10.75
C SER A 50 -15.16 -2.51 10.67
N ALA A 51 -15.48 -3.13 11.82
CA ALA A 51 -15.91 -4.53 11.91
C ALA A 51 -17.10 -4.87 10.98
N ASN A 52 -17.99 -3.91 10.77
CA ASN A 52 -19.17 -4.05 9.90
C ASN A 52 -18.84 -3.80 8.41
N GLY A 53 -17.57 -3.59 8.07
CA GLY A 53 -17.10 -3.43 6.70
C GLY A 53 -17.26 -2.03 6.10
N VAL A 54 -17.64 -1.04 6.91
CA VAL A 54 -17.68 0.37 6.48
C VAL A 54 -16.26 0.93 6.43
N GLU A 55 -15.91 1.57 5.30
CA GLU A 55 -14.62 2.22 5.10
C GLU A 55 -14.73 3.75 5.20
N THR A 56 -13.78 4.36 5.91
CA THR A 56 -13.61 5.81 6.00
C THR A 56 -12.23 6.16 5.49
N GLU A 57 -12.16 6.97 4.43
CA GLU A 57 -10.90 7.34 3.81
C GLU A 57 -10.11 8.35 4.66
N LEU A 58 -8.78 8.18 4.67
CA LEU A 58 -7.83 9.03 5.39
C LEU A 58 -7.01 9.93 4.45
N THR A 59 -6.96 9.62 3.16
CA THR A 59 -6.09 10.28 2.15
C THR A 59 -6.76 11.39 1.34
N GLY A 60 -7.99 11.81 1.71
CA GLY A 60 -8.65 12.97 1.11
C GLY A 60 -9.06 12.81 -0.36
N GLY A 61 -9.20 11.57 -0.86
CA GLY A 61 -9.75 11.27 -2.18
C GLY A 61 -8.74 11.11 -3.32
N ALA A 62 -7.46 11.39 -3.09
CA ALA A 62 -6.39 11.26 -4.08
C ALA A 62 -5.22 10.41 -3.55
N PRO A 63 -4.47 9.71 -4.42
CA PRO A 63 -3.25 9.03 -4.00
C PRO A 63 -2.19 9.97 -3.44
N VAL A 64 -1.53 9.50 -2.37
CA VAL A 64 -0.44 10.17 -1.65
C VAL A 64 0.80 9.29 -1.67
N ALA A 65 1.92 9.80 -1.15
CA ALA A 65 3.23 9.13 -1.23
C ALA A 65 3.51 8.65 -2.67
N VAL A 66 3.34 9.58 -3.62
CA VAL A 66 3.42 9.31 -5.05
C VAL A 66 4.87 9.27 -5.51
N VAL A 67 5.22 8.24 -6.28
CA VAL A 67 6.52 8.08 -6.94
C VAL A 67 6.35 7.97 -8.46
N TYR A 68 7.41 8.30 -9.19
CA TYR A 68 7.61 7.86 -10.57
C TYR A 68 8.46 6.58 -10.51
N ALA A 69 7.93 5.46 -10.99
CA ALA A 69 8.58 4.16 -10.92
C ALA A 69 9.83 4.12 -11.80
N THR A 70 10.95 3.76 -11.17
CA THR A 70 12.23 3.41 -11.79
C THR A 70 12.67 2.04 -11.29
N GLU A 71 13.64 1.41 -11.96
CA GLU A 71 14.19 0.12 -11.52
C GLU A 71 14.65 0.17 -10.04
N GLY A 72 14.23 -0.81 -9.24
CA GLY A 72 14.61 -0.97 -7.84
C GLY A 72 13.70 -0.26 -6.83
N GLU A 73 14.27 0.09 -5.67
CA GLU A 73 13.55 0.68 -4.55
C GLU A 73 13.26 2.17 -4.79
N ASN A 74 11.99 2.54 -4.70
CA ASN A 74 11.47 3.90 -4.77
C ASN A 74 10.75 4.22 -3.47
N ARG A 75 10.76 5.50 -3.04
CA ARG A 75 10.05 5.90 -1.82
C ARG A 75 9.48 7.30 -1.88
N ALA A 76 8.39 7.49 -1.16
CA ALA A 76 7.79 8.79 -0.91
C ALA A 76 7.10 8.79 0.46
N SER A 77 6.86 9.98 1.01
CA SER A 77 6.26 10.14 2.34
C SER A 77 4.85 10.70 2.27
N TRP A 78 4.06 10.39 3.30
CA TRP A 78 2.74 10.96 3.53
C TRP A 78 2.56 11.28 5.01
N ASN A 79 2.06 12.48 5.31
CA ASN A 79 1.67 12.86 6.66
C ASN A 79 0.30 12.26 6.96
N CYS A 80 0.29 11.09 7.61
CA CYS A 80 -0.93 10.47 8.09
C CYS A 80 -1.59 11.42 9.10
N PRO A 81 -2.87 11.82 8.90
CA PRO A 81 -3.56 12.71 9.83
C PRO A 81 -3.94 12.02 11.14
N GLY A 82 -3.80 10.69 11.22
CA GLY A 82 -4.34 9.87 12.30
C GLY A 82 -5.86 9.69 12.20
N ALA A 83 -6.41 8.85 13.08
CA ALA A 83 -7.84 8.60 13.22
C ALA A 83 -8.14 7.89 14.54
N SER A 84 -9.30 8.15 15.15
CA SER A 84 -9.82 7.28 16.21
C SER A 84 -10.19 5.91 15.63
N LEU A 85 -9.85 4.84 16.34
CA LEU A 85 -10.13 3.46 15.99
C LEU A 85 -11.01 2.82 17.07
N ASN A 86 -11.89 1.92 16.65
CA ASN A 86 -12.36 0.89 17.57
C ASN A 86 -11.33 -0.27 17.57
N PRO A 87 -11.25 -1.06 18.65
CA PRO A 87 -10.31 -2.19 18.72
C PRO A 87 -10.45 -3.21 17.58
N THR A 88 -11.64 -3.31 17.00
CA THR A 88 -11.98 -4.20 15.89
C THR A 88 -11.72 -3.59 14.50
N ASP A 89 -11.26 -2.35 14.41
CA ASP A 89 -10.98 -1.70 13.15
C ASP A 89 -9.66 -2.22 12.56
N SER A 90 -9.59 -2.24 11.23
CA SER A 90 -8.37 -2.53 10.47
C SER A 90 -8.00 -1.34 9.58
N ILE A 91 -6.73 -1.26 9.20
CA ILE A 91 -6.24 -0.26 8.24
C ILE A 91 -6.08 -0.91 6.87
N VAL A 92 -6.77 -0.35 5.89
CA VAL A 92 -6.73 -0.78 4.50
C VAL A 92 -5.85 0.19 3.72
N VAL A 93 -4.85 -0.33 3.00
CA VAL A 93 -4.00 0.43 2.11
C VAL A 93 -4.17 -0.11 0.70
N ARG A 94 -4.41 0.78 -0.27
CA ARG A 94 -4.54 0.40 -1.68
C ARG A 94 -3.50 1.13 -2.50
N ILE A 95 -2.85 0.39 -3.40
CA ILE A 95 -1.92 0.95 -4.38
C ILE A 95 -2.67 1.27 -5.67
N TYR A 96 -2.40 2.46 -6.19
CA TYR A 96 -2.91 2.96 -7.46
C TYR A 96 -1.78 3.26 -8.42
N SER A 97 -2.05 3.19 -9.71
CA SER A 97 -1.14 3.69 -10.74
C SER A 97 -1.82 4.63 -11.73
N SER A 98 -1.04 5.49 -12.40
CA SER A 98 -1.51 6.46 -13.38
C SER A 98 -0.45 6.74 -14.46
N ALA A 99 -0.89 7.16 -15.64
CA ALA A 99 -0.02 7.64 -16.72
C ALA A 99 0.56 9.04 -16.44
N SER A 100 -0.04 9.81 -15.53
CA SER A 100 0.46 11.12 -15.09
C SER A 100 0.25 11.34 -13.60
N ALA A 101 1.06 12.20 -12.98
CA ALA A 101 1.00 12.48 -11.53
C ALA A 101 -0.37 13.01 -11.06
N THR A 102 -1.14 13.65 -11.95
CA THR A 102 -2.45 14.25 -11.68
C THR A 102 -3.58 13.60 -12.48
N GLY A 103 -3.29 12.50 -13.18
CA GLY A 103 -4.21 11.83 -14.08
C GLY A 103 -5.22 10.91 -13.40
N PRO A 104 -6.04 10.19 -14.18
CA PRO A 104 -6.94 9.19 -13.65
C PRO A 104 -6.16 8.04 -13.02
N TRP A 105 -6.41 7.81 -11.74
CA TRP A 105 -5.75 6.75 -10.97
C TRP A 105 -6.54 5.45 -11.04
N THR A 106 -5.85 4.36 -11.35
CA THR A 106 -6.42 3.01 -11.41
C THR A 106 -6.01 2.21 -10.18
N LEU A 107 -6.98 1.63 -9.46
CA LEU A 107 -6.71 0.71 -8.35
C LEU A 107 -5.98 -0.53 -8.88
N ARG A 108 -4.89 -0.92 -8.23
CA ARG A 108 -4.10 -2.08 -8.62
C ARG A 108 -4.17 -3.23 -7.63
N ARG A 109 -3.96 -2.95 -6.35
CA ARG A 109 -3.95 -4.00 -5.32
C ARG A 109 -4.32 -3.41 -3.96
N THR A 110 -4.89 -4.26 -3.11
CA THR A 110 -5.40 -3.91 -1.77
C THR A 110 -4.71 -4.76 -0.72
N TRP A 111 -4.29 -4.11 0.37
CA TRP A 111 -3.78 -4.73 1.58
C TRP A 111 -4.59 -4.29 2.79
N THR A 112 -4.68 -5.14 3.80
CA THR A 112 -5.31 -4.83 5.08
C THR A 112 -4.50 -5.37 6.23
N THR A 113 -4.43 -4.65 7.34
CA THR A 113 -3.94 -5.18 8.62
C THR A 113 -4.94 -6.18 9.18
N GLY A 114 -4.55 -6.95 10.20
CA GLY A 114 -5.49 -7.51 11.17
C GLY A 114 -6.30 -6.42 11.90
N GLN A 115 -7.23 -6.84 12.76
CA GLN A 115 -7.81 -5.93 13.74
C GLN A 115 -6.71 -5.49 14.71
N LEU A 116 -6.48 -4.18 14.84
CA LEU A 116 -5.29 -3.68 15.54
C LEU A 116 -5.41 -3.75 17.07
N GLY A 117 -6.62 -3.89 17.61
CA GLY A 117 -6.83 -3.76 19.06
C GLY A 117 -6.52 -2.36 19.58
N ALA A 118 -6.63 -1.34 18.71
CA ALA A 118 -6.17 0.02 18.95
C ALA A 118 -7.33 1.00 19.21
N GLN A 119 -7.04 2.07 19.96
CA GLN A 119 -7.89 3.25 20.18
C GLN A 119 -7.64 4.35 19.14
N SER A 120 -6.43 4.43 18.59
CA SER A 120 -6.10 5.40 17.54
C SER A 120 -5.03 4.91 16.58
N LEU A 121 -5.15 5.33 15.33
CA LEU A 121 -4.03 5.46 14.40
C LEU A 121 -3.44 6.85 14.65
N ASP A 122 -2.19 6.92 15.06
CA ASP A 122 -1.60 8.18 15.48
C ASP A 122 -1.14 8.99 14.28
N ALA A 123 -1.21 10.32 14.39
CA ALA A 123 -0.69 11.20 13.36
C ALA A 123 0.84 11.04 13.29
N SER A 124 1.36 10.60 12.14
CA SER A 124 2.79 10.41 11.90
C SER A 124 3.12 10.53 10.41
N THR A 125 4.38 10.84 10.09
CA THR A 125 4.84 10.80 8.71
C THR A 125 5.25 9.38 8.33
N TRP A 126 4.46 8.74 7.48
CA TRP A 126 4.76 7.42 6.93
C TRP A 126 5.71 7.57 5.75
N THR A 127 6.68 6.67 5.65
CA THR A 127 7.50 6.51 4.44
C THR A 127 7.10 5.21 3.76
N VAL A 128 6.63 5.31 2.52
CA VAL A 128 6.20 4.16 1.72
C VAL A 128 7.30 3.81 0.76
N TYR A 129 7.70 2.54 0.76
CA TYR A 129 8.71 1.96 -0.10
C TYR A 129 8.05 1.02 -1.11
N TYR A 130 8.40 1.19 -2.37
CA TYR A 130 7.92 0.42 -3.50
C TYR A 130 9.12 -0.19 -4.24
N TYR A 131 9.09 -1.48 -4.54
CA TYR A 131 10.07 -2.11 -5.41
C TYR A 131 9.48 -2.30 -6.80
N PHE A 132 10.22 -1.85 -7.80
CA PHE A 132 9.83 -2.00 -9.19
C PHE A 132 10.88 -2.74 -10.02
N HIS A 133 10.39 -3.54 -10.96
CA HIS A 133 11.14 -3.92 -12.15
C HIS A 133 10.51 -3.22 -13.35
N VAL A 134 11.33 -2.64 -14.23
CA VAL A 134 10.93 -1.83 -15.37
C VAL A 134 11.62 -2.34 -16.61
N GLU A 135 10.83 -2.73 -17.61
CA GLU A 135 11.34 -3.23 -18.88
C GLU A 135 10.53 -2.70 -20.07
N GLU A 136 11.17 -2.65 -21.22
CA GLU A 136 10.47 -2.53 -22.48
C GLU A 136 9.84 -3.87 -22.84
N ALA A 137 8.52 -3.88 -23.07
CA ALA A 137 7.78 -5.07 -23.46
C ALA A 137 7.10 -4.84 -24.80
N LEU A 138 7.02 -5.91 -25.61
CA LEU A 138 6.23 -5.93 -26.84
C LEU A 138 4.90 -6.60 -26.55
N VAL A 139 3.84 -5.79 -26.47
CA VAL A 139 2.44 -6.26 -26.33
C VAL A 139 1.64 -5.59 -27.42
N ASP A 140 1.61 -6.22 -28.61
CA ASP A 140 1.12 -5.68 -29.89
C ASP A 140 1.91 -4.46 -30.42
N TYR A 141 2.43 -3.61 -29.53
CA TYR A 141 3.34 -2.49 -29.77
C TYR A 141 4.36 -2.39 -28.62
N LEU A 142 5.41 -1.57 -28.79
CA LEU A 142 6.39 -1.30 -27.75
C LEU A 142 5.76 -0.50 -26.61
N VAL A 143 5.83 -1.01 -25.38
CA VAL A 143 5.34 -0.36 -24.16
C VAL A 143 6.41 -0.42 -23.08
N MET A 144 6.34 0.50 -22.12
CA MET A 144 7.09 0.37 -20.88
C MET A 144 6.24 -0.36 -19.85
N ALA A 145 6.70 -1.53 -19.40
CA ALA A 145 6.05 -2.34 -18.38
C ALA A 145 6.65 -2.03 -17.00
N TYR A 146 5.78 -1.74 -16.03
CA TYR A 146 6.17 -1.44 -14.65
C TYR A 146 5.62 -2.52 -13.73
N TYR A 147 6.50 -3.37 -13.21
CA TYR A 147 6.17 -4.46 -12.30
C TYR A 147 6.31 -3.98 -10.86
N PHE A 148 5.21 -3.95 -10.10
CA PHE A 148 5.30 -3.75 -8.66
C PHE A 148 5.60 -5.09 -7.98
N GLN A 149 6.71 -5.14 -7.24
CA GLN A 149 7.23 -6.35 -6.59
C GLN A 149 7.10 -6.24 -5.07
N HIS A 150 6.65 -7.33 -4.44
CA HIS A 150 6.52 -7.39 -2.99
C HIS A 150 6.54 -8.82 -2.47
N GLY A 151 6.68 -8.97 -1.15
CA GLY A 151 6.45 -10.23 -0.47
C GLY A 151 7.64 -11.17 -0.33
N ASP A 152 8.84 -10.80 -0.76
CA ASP A 152 10.09 -11.51 -0.45
C ASP A 152 11.15 -10.56 0.14
N ALA A 153 12.26 -11.13 0.60
CA ALA A 153 13.33 -10.37 1.25
C ALA A 153 14.12 -9.46 0.30
N ALA A 154 14.12 -9.75 -1.01
CA ALA A 154 14.80 -8.93 -2.01
C ALA A 154 13.96 -7.73 -2.46
N HIS A 155 12.63 -7.83 -2.34
CA HIS A 155 11.67 -6.79 -2.73
C HIS A 155 10.74 -6.42 -1.55
N PRO A 156 11.28 -5.92 -0.43
CA PRO A 156 10.51 -5.60 0.77
C PRO A 156 9.77 -4.27 0.65
N SER A 157 8.82 -4.18 -0.28
CA SER A 157 7.85 -3.07 -0.33
C SER A 157 7.12 -2.97 1.01
N ARG A 158 7.09 -1.78 1.61
CA ARG A 158 6.69 -1.59 3.03
C ARG A 158 6.27 -0.17 3.35
N ILE A 159 5.71 0.01 4.54
CA ILE A 159 5.41 1.29 5.16
C ILE A 159 6.20 1.36 6.47
N GLU A 160 7.01 2.40 6.64
CA GLU A 160 7.71 2.71 7.89
C GLU A 160 6.99 3.82 8.66
N ASN A 161 7.26 3.91 9.98
CA ASN A 161 6.63 4.85 10.91
C ASN A 161 5.11 4.70 11.02
N PHE A 162 4.60 3.48 10.86
CA PHE A 162 3.19 3.17 11.13
C PHE A 162 2.97 3.18 12.65
N THR A 163 2.24 4.18 13.15
CA THR A 163 2.10 4.45 14.59
C THR A 163 0.65 4.38 15.03
N TRP A 164 0.39 3.75 16.17
CA TRP A 164 -0.94 3.63 16.76
C TRP A 164 -0.87 3.53 18.30
N THR A 165 -2.01 3.74 18.95
CA THR A 165 -2.14 3.62 20.42
C THR A 165 -3.20 2.56 20.77
N PRO A 166 -2.88 1.60 21.65
CA PRO A 166 -3.82 0.59 22.16
C PRO A 166 -5.05 1.18 22.85
#